data_AF-A0A9E2UBT9-F1
#
_entry.id   AF-A0A9E2UBT9-F1
#
_cell.length_a   1.000
_cell.length_b   1.000
_cell.length_c   1.000
_cell.angle_alpha   90.00
_cell.angle_beta   90.00
_cell.angle_gamma   90.00
#
_symmetry.space_group_name_H-M   'P 1'
#
loop_
_entity.id
_entity.type
_entity.pdbx_description
1 polymer ?
#
loop_
_entity_poly.entity_id
_entity_poly.type
_entity_poly.pdbx_seq_one_letter_code
_entity_poly.pdbx_strand_id
1 'polypeptide(L)'
;MGPAPELAEDGRIGILETLPADRNRLNLSALLTGLREHGYIEGQDLQIEYRSANGQDDRFPVLAAELVRLRPDLIVTRGTPATKAAKEATDTIPIVFTAIGGPIGAGVIPTLARPGGNVTGLSAFQRN
;
A
#
# COMPACT_ATOMS: atom_id res chain seq x y z
N MET A 1 -1.50 14.05 11.57
CA MET A 1 -1.69 12.62 11.25
C MET A 1 -3.16 12.34 11.51
N GLY A 2 -3.96 12.13 10.47
CA GLY A 2 -5.37 11.76 10.65
C GLY A 2 -5.50 10.33 11.19
N PRO A 3 -6.68 9.93 11.69
CA PRO A 3 -6.90 8.53 12.07
C PRO A 3 -6.64 7.60 10.87
N ALA A 4 -6.08 6.43 11.14
CA ALA A 4 -6.00 5.37 10.13
C ALA A 4 -7.42 4.98 9.67
N PRO A 5 -7.62 4.61 8.40
CA PRO A 5 -8.91 4.11 7.96
C PRO A 5 -9.32 2.90 8.80
N GLU A 6 -10.57 2.88 9.26
CA GLU A 6 -11.17 1.76 9.99
C GLU A 6 -11.42 0.62 9.00
N LEU A 7 -10.94 -0.59 9.31
CA LEU A 7 -11.18 -1.76 8.47
C LEU A 7 -12.55 -2.35 8.80
N ALA A 8 -13.21 -2.96 7.81
CA ALA A 8 -14.45 -3.70 8.02
C ALA A 8 -14.21 -4.98 8.87
N GLU A 9 -15.28 -5.59 9.40
CA GLU A 9 -15.21 -6.96 9.95
C GLU A 9 -14.72 -7.92 8.85
N ASP A 10 -13.75 -8.79 9.17
CA ASP A 10 -12.98 -9.59 8.20
C ASP A 10 -12.20 -8.76 7.17
N GLY A 11 -11.57 -7.68 7.64
CA GLY A 11 -10.85 -6.71 6.82
C GLY A 11 -9.77 -7.33 5.93
N ARG A 12 -9.53 -6.73 4.77
CA ARG A 12 -8.56 -7.21 3.78
C ARG A 12 -7.61 -6.09 3.39
N ILE A 13 -6.32 -6.33 3.58
CA ILE A 13 -5.25 -5.44 3.12
C ILE A 13 -4.54 -6.09 1.93
N GLY A 14 -4.53 -5.39 0.79
CA GLY A 14 -3.67 -5.73 -0.34
C GLY A 14 -2.28 -5.13 -0.15
N ILE A 15 -1.23 -5.90 -0.40
CA ILE A 15 0.15 -5.41 -0.41
C ILE A 15 0.73 -5.57 -1.81
N LEU A 16 1.11 -4.46 -2.45
CA LEU A 16 1.74 -4.43 -3.75
C LEU A 16 3.21 -4.02 -3.62
N GLU A 17 4.12 -4.97 -3.82
CA GLU A 17 5.50 -4.87 -3.35
C GLU A 17 6.51 -5.25 -4.44
N THR A 18 7.69 -4.63 -4.40
CA THR A 18 8.81 -4.95 -5.29
C THR A 18 9.49 -6.25 -4.89
N LEU A 19 9.58 -6.52 -3.58
CA LEU A 19 10.29 -7.68 -3.03
C LEU A 19 9.36 -8.87 -2.75
N PRO A 20 9.84 -10.12 -2.90
CA PRO A 20 9.18 -11.29 -2.32
C PRO A 20 8.96 -11.14 -0.81
N ALA A 21 7.90 -11.77 -0.27
CA ALA A 21 7.52 -11.64 1.15
C ALA A 21 8.63 -12.10 2.12
N ASP A 22 9.35 -13.18 1.79
CA ASP A 22 10.48 -13.70 2.56
C ASP A 22 11.62 -12.66 2.66
N ARG A 23 11.86 -11.91 1.58
CA ARG A 23 12.87 -10.84 1.55
C ARG A 23 12.38 -9.55 2.23
N ASN A 24 11.08 -9.34 2.35
CA ASN A 24 10.47 -8.20 3.02
C ASN A 24 10.01 -8.50 4.47
N ARG A 25 10.34 -9.67 5.01
CA ARG A 25 9.80 -10.21 6.28
C ARG A 25 9.87 -9.26 7.46
N LEU A 26 10.91 -8.42 7.55
CA LEU A 26 11.08 -7.48 8.66
C LEU A 26 10.05 -6.34 8.61
N ASN A 27 9.84 -5.75 7.43
CA ASN A 27 8.85 -4.69 7.27
C ASN A 27 7.42 -5.24 7.40
N LEU A 28 7.17 -6.43 6.84
CA LEU A 28 5.88 -7.10 6.98
C LEU A 28 5.56 -7.41 8.44
N SER A 29 6.53 -7.93 9.20
CA SER A 29 6.37 -8.18 10.65
C SER A 29 6.12 -6.89 11.45
N ALA A 30 6.80 -5.80 11.11
CA ALA A 30 6.59 -4.50 11.75
C ALA A 30 5.17 -3.96 11.47
N LEU A 31 4.70 -4.05 10.22
CA LEU A 31 3.34 -3.68 9.85
C LEU A 31 2.29 -4.51 10.61
N LEU A 32 2.44 -5.84 10.62
CA LEU A 32 1.53 -6.74 11.33
C LEU A 32 1.53 -6.51 12.85
N THR A 33 2.68 -6.13 13.42
CA THR A 33 2.78 -5.76 14.84
C THR A 33 1.98 -4.49 15.12
N GLY A 34 2.15 -3.44 14.33
CA GLY A 34 1.38 -2.20 14.50
C GLY A 34 -0.13 -2.41 14.32
N LEU A 35 -0.53 -3.22 13.33
CA LEU A 35 -1.93 -3.60 13.13
C LEU A 35 -2.51 -4.30 14.36
N ARG A 36 -1.76 -5.25 14.93
CA ARG A 36 -2.15 -5.97 16.16
C ARG A 36 -2.29 -5.05 17.37
N GLU A 37 -1.40 -4.07 17.53
CA GLU A 37 -1.49 -3.07 18.61
C GLU A 37 -2.77 -2.22 18.52
N HIS A 38 -3.35 -2.12 17.33
CA HIS A 38 -4.64 -1.46 17.08
C HIS A 38 -5.83 -2.42 17.02
N GLY A 39 -5.63 -3.70 17.35
CA GLY A 39 -6.69 -4.71 17.44
C GLY A 39 -6.86 -5.60 16.21
N TYR A 40 -6.17 -5.33 15.10
CA TYR A 40 -6.27 -6.10 13.86
C TYR A 40 -5.24 -7.23 13.82
N ILE A 41 -5.71 -8.47 13.79
CA ILE A 41 -4.94 -9.70 13.86
C ILE A 41 -5.12 -10.54 12.58
N GLU A 42 -4.04 -10.67 11.81
CA GLU A 42 -4.01 -11.54 10.62
C GLU A 42 -4.50 -12.96 10.94
N GLY A 43 -5.43 -13.45 10.12
CA GLY A 43 -6.05 -14.77 10.24
C GLY A 43 -7.22 -14.85 11.23
N GLN A 44 -7.53 -13.77 11.96
CA GLN A 44 -8.70 -13.69 12.83
C GLN A 44 -9.75 -12.74 12.27
N ASP A 45 -9.38 -11.47 12.12
CA ASP A 45 -10.25 -10.37 11.67
C ASP A 45 -9.63 -9.63 10.47
N LEU A 46 -8.45 -10.07 10.02
CA LEU A 46 -7.70 -9.46 8.93
C LEU A 46 -7.11 -10.50 7.98
N GLN A 47 -7.19 -10.27 6.68
CA GLN A 47 -6.53 -11.04 5.63
C GLN A 47 -5.48 -10.17 4.90
N ILE A 48 -4.27 -10.71 4.71
CA ILE A 48 -3.22 -10.05 3.91
C ILE A 48 -3.10 -10.71 2.55
N GLU A 49 -3.28 -9.92 1.50
CA GLU A 49 -3.12 -10.35 0.11
C GLU A 49 -1.82 -9.76 -0.45
N TYR A 50 -0.75 -10.54 -0.42
CA TYR A 50 0.58 -10.07 -0.85
C TYR A 50 0.84 -10.38 -2.34
N ARG A 51 1.12 -9.34 -3.13
CA ARG A 51 1.49 -9.45 -4.55
C ARG A 51 2.84 -8.81 -4.79
N SER A 52 3.79 -9.61 -5.27
CA SER A 52 5.15 -9.15 -5.57
C SER A 52 5.44 -9.08 -7.07
N ALA A 53 6.01 -7.96 -7.49
CA ALA A 53 6.61 -7.81 -8.81
C ALA A 53 7.94 -8.58 -8.95
N ASN A 54 8.56 -9.03 -7.85
CA ASN A 54 9.89 -9.67 -7.85
C ASN A 54 10.95 -8.84 -8.61
N GLY A 55 10.92 -7.51 -8.45
CA GLY A 55 11.82 -6.58 -9.13
C GLY A 55 11.50 -6.28 -10.61
N GLN A 56 10.35 -6.74 -11.12
CA GLN A 56 9.94 -6.55 -12.51
C GLN A 56 8.77 -5.55 -12.58
N ASP A 57 9.08 -4.27 -12.77
CA ASP A 57 8.10 -3.18 -12.66
C ASP A 57 6.92 -3.29 -13.63
N ASP A 58 7.12 -3.93 -14.78
CA ASP A 58 6.09 -4.20 -15.79
C ASP A 58 4.98 -5.14 -15.31
N ARG A 59 5.19 -5.87 -14.20
CA ARG A 59 4.18 -6.72 -13.58
C ARG A 59 3.20 -5.95 -12.69
N PHE A 60 3.50 -4.72 -12.29
CA PHE A 60 2.65 -3.99 -11.35
C PHE A 60 1.21 -3.76 -11.85
N PRO A 61 0.95 -3.42 -13.14
CA PRO A 61 -0.42 -3.23 -13.61
C PRO A 61 -1.30 -4.48 -13.44
N VAL A 62 -0.80 -5.66 -13.79
CA VAL A 62 -1.57 -6.91 -13.65
C VAL A 62 -1.78 -7.28 -12.18
N LEU A 63 -0.75 -7.13 -11.34
CA LEU A 63 -0.82 -7.42 -9.91
C LEU A 63 -1.75 -6.45 -9.17
N ALA A 64 -1.77 -5.18 -9.56
CA ALA A 64 -2.71 -4.19 -9.03
C ALA A 64 -4.16 -4.55 -9.40
N ALA A 65 -4.42 -4.96 -10.65
CA ALA A 65 -5.73 -5.40 -11.09
C ALA A 65 -6.19 -6.67 -10.34
N GLU A 66 -5.28 -7.61 -10.06
CA GLU A 66 -5.56 -8.77 -9.22
C GLU A 66 -6.01 -8.35 -7.81
N LEU A 67 -5.28 -7.43 -7.16
CA LEU A 67 -5.65 -6.92 -5.85
C LEU A 67 -7.03 -6.24 -5.86
N VAL A 68 -7.31 -5.35 -6.81
CA VAL A 68 -8.60 -4.66 -6.88
C VAL A 68 -9.77 -5.64 -7.02
N ARG A 69 -9.59 -6.74 -7.76
CA ARG A 69 -10.63 -7.79 -7.89
C ARG A 69 -10.93 -8.51 -6.58
N LEU A 70 -9.97 -8.57 -5.66
CA LEU A 70 -10.17 -9.11 -4.32
C LEU A 70 -10.93 -8.15 -3.39
N ARG A 71 -11.16 -6.91 -3.84
CA ARG A 71 -11.86 -5.84 -3.11
C ARG A 71 -11.29 -5.63 -1.69
N PRO A 72 -9.99 -5.36 -1.55
CA PRO A 72 -9.41 -4.99 -0.26
C PRO A 72 -9.97 -3.66 0.23
N ASP A 73 -10.01 -3.49 1.55
CA ASP A 73 -10.38 -2.23 2.20
C ASP A 73 -9.27 -1.18 2.05
N LEU A 74 -8.02 -1.62 1.87
CA LEU A 74 -6.84 -0.78 1.71
C LEU A 74 -5.78 -1.49 0.88
N ILE A 75 -5.07 -0.74 0.02
CA ILE A 75 -3.87 -1.22 -0.67
C ILE A 75 -2.64 -0.49 -0.12
N VAL A 76 -1.67 -1.25 0.38
CA VAL A 76 -0.33 -0.75 0.73
C VAL A 76 0.61 -0.97 -0.44
N THR A 77 1.30 0.07 -0.88
CA THR A 77 2.25 0.00 -2.01
C THR A 77 3.67 0.33 -1.57
N ARG A 78 4.68 -0.24 -2.23
CA ARG A 78 6.09 0.16 -2.04
C ARG A 78 6.68 0.74 -3.32
N GLY A 79 7.17 1.98 -3.23
CA GLY A 79 7.82 2.69 -4.32
C GLY A 79 6.85 3.28 -5.36
N THR A 80 7.42 4.08 -6.26
CA THR A 80 6.66 4.82 -7.29
C THR A 80 5.91 3.90 -8.27
N PRO A 81 6.53 2.87 -8.87
CA PRO A 81 5.86 2.07 -9.90
C PRO A 81 4.62 1.34 -9.38
N ALA A 82 4.72 0.72 -8.20
CA ALA A 82 3.59 0.06 -7.53
C ALA A 82 2.45 1.05 -7.24
N THR A 83 2.79 2.24 -6.74
CA THR A 83 1.77 3.25 -6.38
C THR A 83 1.05 3.80 -7.60
N LYS A 84 1.76 4.01 -8.73
CA LYS A 84 1.13 4.42 -9.99
C LYS A 84 0.18 3.36 -10.51
N ALA A 85 0.62 2.09 -10.55
CA ALA A 85 -0.23 0.99 -10.99
C ALA A 85 -1.49 0.83 -10.13
N ALA A 86 -1.38 0.97 -8.80
CA ALA A 86 -2.53 0.95 -7.91
C ALA A 86 -3.50 2.13 -8.19
N LYS A 87 -2.98 3.35 -8.37
CA LYS A 87 -3.80 4.53 -8.72
C LYS A 87 -4.52 4.39 -10.05
N GLU A 88 -3.88 3.77 -11.03
CA GLU A 88 -4.49 3.49 -12.34
C GLU A 88 -5.57 2.40 -12.24
N ALA A 89 -5.40 1.44 -11.33
CA ALA A 89 -6.33 0.33 -11.14
C ALA A 89 -7.57 0.70 -10.31
N THR A 90 -7.51 1.74 -9.46
CA THR A 90 -8.65 2.17 -8.62
C THR A 90 -8.54 3.61 -8.16
N ASP A 91 -9.67 4.31 -8.19
CA ASP A 91 -9.89 5.66 -7.67
C ASP A 91 -10.68 5.67 -6.34
N THR A 92 -11.18 4.51 -5.89
CA THR A 92 -12.05 4.38 -4.71
C THR A 92 -11.41 3.65 -3.55
N ILE A 93 -10.61 2.60 -3.79
CA ILE A 93 -9.97 1.86 -2.70
C ILE A 93 -8.82 2.71 -2.14
N PRO A 94 -8.77 2.99 -0.83
CA PRO A 94 -7.65 3.70 -0.23
C PRO A 94 -6.29 3.08 -0.59
N ILE A 95 -5.29 3.93 -0.86
CA ILE A 95 -3.91 3.54 -1.17
C ILE A 95 -2.98 4.22 -0.17
N VAL A 96 -2.21 3.43 0.56
CA VAL A 96 -1.16 3.90 1.48
C VAL A 96 0.21 3.53 0.90
N PHE A 97 0.94 4.52 0.41
CA PHE A 97 2.28 4.28 -0.14
C PHE A 97 3.37 4.31 0.92
N THR A 98 4.43 3.53 0.67
CA THR A 98 5.66 3.50 1.46
C THR A 98 6.87 3.66 0.55
N ALA A 99 7.96 4.20 1.09
CA ALA A 99 9.26 4.28 0.45
C ALA A 99 9.29 4.94 -0.95
N ILE A 100 8.51 6.00 -1.14
CA ILE A 100 8.61 6.85 -2.34
C ILE A 100 9.66 7.95 -2.10
N GLY A 101 10.63 8.06 -3.01
CA GLY A 101 11.48 9.25 -3.11
C GLY A 101 10.78 10.32 -3.91
N GLY A 102 10.46 11.47 -3.29
CA GLY A 102 9.86 12.62 -3.98
C GLY A 102 8.49 12.34 -4.62
N PRO A 103 7.43 12.04 -3.83
CA PRO A 103 6.13 11.61 -4.35
C PRO A 103 5.41 12.66 -5.23
N ILE A 104 5.76 13.94 -5.08
CA ILE A 104 5.26 15.03 -5.92
C ILE A 104 5.93 15.00 -7.30
N GLY A 105 7.27 15.00 -7.36
CA GLY A 105 8.02 14.95 -8.62
C GLY A 105 7.79 13.65 -9.40
N ALA A 106 7.43 12.58 -8.71
CA ALA A 106 7.04 11.31 -9.31
C ALA A 106 5.60 11.31 -9.89
N GLY A 107 4.80 12.35 -9.65
CA GLY A 107 3.39 12.43 -10.06
C GLY A 107 2.44 11.53 -9.26
N VAL A 108 2.85 11.09 -8.07
CA VAL A 108 2.08 10.18 -7.22
C VAL A 108 1.03 10.92 -6.41
N ILE A 109 1.34 12.10 -5.90
CA ILE A 109 0.37 13.02 -5.25
C ILE A 109 0.66 14.46 -5.68
N PRO A 110 -0.37 15.32 -5.84
CA PRO A 110 -0.21 16.73 -6.17
C PRO A 110 0.45 17.52 -5.02
N THR A 111 0.13 17.22 -3.76
CA THR A 111 0.73 17.87 -2.57
C THR A 111 0.74 16.92 -1.38
N LEU A 112 1.63 17.14 -0.40
CA LEU A 112 1.63 16.39 0.87
C LEU A 112 0.49 16.80 1.81
N ALA A 113 0.10 18.08 1.82
CA ALA A 113 -0.92 18.61 2.72
C ALA A 113 -2.35 18.19 2.31
N ARG A 114 -2.57 17.95 1.02
CA ARG A 114 -3.85 17.48 0.44
C ARG A 114 -3.52 16.56 -0.74
N PRO A 115 -3.30 15.25 -0.49
CA PRO A 115 -2.85 14.33 -1.53
C PRO A 115 -3.91 14.03 -2.60
N GLY A 116 -5.15 14.51 -2.46
CA GLY A 116 -6.18 14.53 -3.50
C GLY A 116 -6.57 13.13 -4.00
N GLY A 117 -7.78 12.68 -3.66
CA GLY A 117 -8.28 11.34 -4.01
C GLY A 117 -8.01 10.31 -2.90
N ASN A 118 -7.88 9.04 -3.28
CA ASN A 118 -7.76 7.88 -2.39
C ASN A 118 -6.33 7.59 -1.90
N VAL A 119 -5.33 8.44 -2.15
CA VAL A 119 -3.91 8.13 -1.89
C VAL A 119 -3.32 8.94 -0.73
N THR A 120 -2.60 8.28 0.17
CA THR A 120 -1.81 8.88 1.26
C THR A 120 -0.55 8.03 1.51
N GLY A 121 0.37 8.41 2.42
CA GLY A 121 1.51 7.54 2.72
C GLY A 121 2.70 8.18 3.43
N LEU A 122 3.78 7.39 3.53
CA LEU A 122 5.06 7.74 4.16
C LEU A 122 6.16 7.87 3.10
N SER A 123 6.80 9.03 3.03
CA SER A 123 7.94 9.32 2.13
C SER A 123 9.26 8.84 2.75
N ALA A 124 10.15 8.23 1.96
CA ALA A 124 11.45 7.74 2.46
C ALA A 124 12.50 8.85 2.64
N PHE A 125 12.43 9.95 1.89
CA PHE A 125 13.36 11.08 1.98
C PHE A 125 12.71 12.37 1.50
N GLN A 126 12.94 13.48 2.22
CA GLN A 126 12.76 14.85 1.73
C GLN A 126 14.16 15.47 1.64
N ARG A 127 14.60 15.81 0.42
CA ARG A 127 15.68 16.79 0.28
C ARG A 127 15.01 18.15 0.12
N ASN A 128 15.22 19.02 1.09
CA ASN A 128 14.99 20.46 0.95
C ASN A 128 15.97 21.05 -0.06
#